data_AF-A0A3B9BYS4-F1
#
_entry.id   AF-A0A3B9BYS4-F1
#
_cell.length_a   1.000
_cell.length_b   1.000
_cell.length_c   1.000
_cell.angle_alpha   90.00
_cell.angle_beta   90.00
_cell.angle_gamma   90.00
#
_symmetry.space_group_name_H-M   'P 1'
#
loop_
_entity.id
_entity.type
_entity.pdbx_description
1 polymer ?
#
loop_
_entity_poly.entity_id
_entity_poly.type
_entity_poly.pdbx_seq_one_letter_code
_entity_poly.pdbx_strand_id
1 'polypeptide(L)'
;MTIMKYLFVFCLASIFDSLQAQQVFPTINSNDQEGRVQLNEALVVDTRIFANDTLRYHYNQTKHYVKMVMPYANAAVKMFSEIETATSGMNKRAKRKYIRTKEDEIKINFEDQLKKLNITQGRLLIKIINRQLRKNAYSIVRELKNPISGAYYQSWARLNGIDLSENYNAEKERDLEMIMRSLGY
;
A
#
# COMPACT_ATOMS: atom_id res chain seq x y z
N MET A 1 30.31 39.57 -7.43
CA MET A 1 29.18 38.92 -6.73
C MET A 1 28.58 37.84 -7.63
N THR A 2 29.34 36.76 -7.86
CA THR A 2 28.96 35.66 -8.79
C THR A 2 29.70 34.34 -8.49
N ILE A 3 30.69 34.36 -7.58
CA ILE A 3 31.47 33.17 -7.18
C ILE A 3 30.77 32.37 -6.05
N MET A 4 29.79 32.94 -5.36
CA MET A 4 29.06 32.28 -4.27
C MET A 4 27.85 31.44 -4.74
N LYS A 5 27.53 31.42 -6.05
CA LYS A 5 26.45 30.59 -6.62
C LYS A 5 26.90 29.19 -7.02
N TYR A 6 28.20 28.96 -7.25
CA TYR A 6 28.73 27.64 -7.61
C TYR A 6 29.24 26.83 -6.41
N LEU A 7 29.48 27.47 -5.26
CA LEU A 7 29.86 26.78 -4.03
C LEU A 7 28.69 25.99 -3.40
N PHE A 8 27.43 26.37 -3.71
CA PHE A 8 26.23 25.68 -3.23
C PHE A 8 25.84 24.47 -4.10
N VAL A 9 26.36 24.39 -5.34
CA VAL A 9 26.08 23.28 -6.28
C VAL A 9 27.10 22.14 -6.13
N PHE A 10 28.25 22.39 -5.49
CA PHE A 10 29.29 21.37 -5.27
C PHE A 10 29.13 20.59 -3.94
N CYS A 11 28.16 20.95 -3.08
CA CYS A 11 27.95 20.31 -1.78
C CYS A 11 26.78 19.31 -1.74
N LEU A 12 26.12 19.06 -2.88
CA LEU A 12 25.00 18.12 -3.00
C LEU A 12 25.37 16.81 -3.73
N ALA A 13 26.66 16.59 -3.99
CA ALA A 13 27.18 15.40 -4.69
C ALA A 13 27.90 14.39 -3.77
N SER A 14 27.77 14.52 -2.43
CA SER A 14 28.50 13.66 -1.47
C SER A 14 27.62 12.94 -0.46
N ILE A 15 26.31 12.81 -0.71
CA ILE A 15 25.45 11.88 0.05
C ILE A 15 24.85 10.90 -0.95
N PHE A 16 25.72 10.16 -1.62
CA PHE A 16 25.33 9.02 -2.45
C PHE A 16 26.30 7.85 -2.25
N ASP A 17 26.57 7.53 -0.98
CA ASP A 17 27.09 6.25 -0.50
C ASP A 17 26.67 6.23 0.98
N SER A 18 25.80 5.36 1.49
CA SER A 18 25.62 3.95 1.22
C SER A 18 24.14 3.54 1.39
N LEU A 19 23.43 3.27 0.30
CA LEU A 19 22.44 2.20 0.35
C LEU A 19 23.25 0.91 0.26
N GLN A 20 23.76 0.44 1.40
CA GLN A 20 23.97 -0.99 1.55
C GLN A 20 22.59 -1.60 1.33
N ALA A 21 22.36 -2.12 0.13
CA ALA A 21 21.34 -3.13 -0.07
C ALA A 21 21.71 -4.24 0.91
N GLN A 22 21.03 -4.28 2.05
CA GLN A 22 21.26 -5.31 3.03
C GLN A 22 20.73 -6.60 2.41
N GLN A 23 21.64 -7.33 1.76
CA GLN A 23 21.50 -8.75 1.55
C GLN A 23 21.44 -9.32 2.96
N VAL A 24 20.24 -9.63 3.43
CA VAL A 24 20.05 -10.36 4.68
C VAL A 24 20.61 -11.75 4.39
N PHE A 25 21.87 -11.99 4.76
CA PHE A 25 22.38 -13.35 4.87
C PHE A 25 21.57 -14.06 5.96
N PRO A 26 21.28 -15.36 5.83
CA PRO A 26 20.63 -16.10 6.89
C PRO A 26 21.52 -16.07 8.14
N THR A 27 21.04 -15.43 9.21
CA THR A 27 21.71 -15.46 10.51
C THR A 27 21.58 -16.86 11.07
N ILE A 28 22.72 -17.55 11.26
CA ILE A 28 22.75 -18.82 11.98
C ILE A 28 22.51 -18.49 13.45
N ASN A 29 21.31 -18.75 13.96
CA ASN A 29 21.11 -18.81 15.40
C ASN A 29 21.78 -20.10 15.89
N SER A 30 22.88 -19.96 16.62
CA SER A 30 23.75 -21.05 17.08
C SER A 30 23.12 -22.01 18.09
N ASN A 31 21.80 -21.98 18.28
CA ASN A 31 21.08 -22.78 19.27
C ASN A 31 20.13 -23.83 18.67
N ASP A 32 19.99 -23.90 17.35
CA ASP A 32 19.09 -24.87 16.71
C ASP A 32 19.89 -26.13 16.31
N GLN A 33 19.75 -27.20 17.10
CA GLN A 33 20.35 -28.52 16.82
C GLN A 33 19.73 -29.27 15.63
N GLU A 34 18.85 -28.62 14.87
CA GLU A 34 18.30 -29.15 13.64
C GLU A 34 18.67 -28.17 12.53
N GLY A 35 19.61 -28.55 11.67
CA GLY A 35 20.17 -27.73 10.58
C GLY A 35 19.16 -27.35 9.48
N ARG A 36 18.08 -26.66 9.85
CA ARG A 36 17.07 -26.11 8.96
C ARG A 36 17.46 -24.67 8.66
N VAL A 37 18.16 -24.47 7.55
CA VAL A 37 18.43 -23.12 7.03
C VAL A 37 17.16 -22.60 6.36
N GLN A 38 16.55 -21.56 6.92
CA GLN A 38 15.48 -20.85 6.25
C GLN A 38 16.09 -19.89 5.23
N LEU A 39 16.00 -20.25 3.96
CA LEU A 39 16.46 -19.41 2.86
C LEU A 39 15.49 -18.23 2.69
N ASN A 40 16.04 -17.04 2.47
CA ASN A 40 15.26 -15.90 2.03
C ASN A 40 14.73 -16.18 0.62
N GLU A 41 13.43 -15.96 0.42
CA GLU A 41 12.81 -16.10 -0.89
C GLU A 41 13.48 -15.11 -1.87
N ALA A 42 14.13 -15.63 -2.91
CA ALA A 42 14.73 -14.80 -3.94
C ALA A 42 13.63 -14.30 -4.88
N LEU A 43 13.40 -12.98 -4.88
CA LEU A 43 12.51 -12.35 -5.85
C LEU A 43 13.19 -12.30 -7.22
N VAL A 44 12.85 -13.25 -8.10
CA VAL A 44 13.24 -13.18 -9.51
C VAL A 44 12.36 -12.13 -10.20
N VAL A 45 12.85 -10.90 -10.26
CA VAL A 45 12.21 -9.82 -11.04
C VAL A 45 12.73 -9.90 -12.47
N ASP A 46 12.05 -10.69 -13.29
CA ASP A 46 12.39 -10.79 -14.72
C ASP A 46 11.76 -9.62 -15.52
N THR A 47 12.43 -9.20 -16.58
CA THR A 47 11.92 -8.21 -17.53
C THR A 47 10.83 -8.86 -18.39
N ARG A 48 9.55 -8.54 -18.10
CA ARG A 48 8.43 -9.04 -18.90
C ARG A 48 8.56 -8.64 -20.37
N ILE A 49 8.54 -9.65 -21.23
CA ILE A 49 8.37 -9.49 -22.68
C ILE A 49 6.88 -9.29 -22.95
N PHE A 50 6.51 -8.15 -23.53
CA PHE A 50 5.12 -7.85 -23.88
C PHE A 50 4.83 -8.32 -25.30
N ALA A 51 3.65 -8.92 -25.50
CA ALA A 51 3.22 -9.36 -26.83
C ALA A 51 2.95 -8.18 -27.79
N ASN A 52 2.59 -7.00 -27.25
CA ASN A 52 2.38 -5.78 -28.03
C ASN A 52 2.63 -4.52 -27.18
N ASP A 53 2.75 -3.38 -27.86
CA ASP A 53 3.00 -2.08 -27.22
C ASP A 53 1.82 -1.59 -26.36
N THR A 54 0.59 -1.92 -26.74
CA THR A 54 -0.62 -1.54 -25.98
C THR A 54 -0.62 -2.15 -24.58
N LEU A 55 -0.30 -3.45 -24.45
CA LEU A 55 -0.17 -4.15 -23.18
C LEU A 55 0.96 -3.56 -22.33
N ARG A 56 2.10 -3.23 -22.97
CA ARG A 56 3.21 -2.55 -22.30
C ARG A 56 2.80 -1.18 -21.76
N TYR A 57 2.06 -0.41 -22.55
CA TYR A 57 1.52 0.88 -22.14
C TYR A 57 0.58 0.76 -20.94
N HIS A 58 -0.42 -0.13 -20.99
CA HIS A 58 -1.35 -0.35 -19.89
C HIS A 58 -0.66 -0.83 -18.61
N TYR A 59 0.34 -1.70 -18.74
CA TYR A 59 1.14 -2.14 -17.62
C TYR A 59 1.91 -0.98 -16.97
N ASN A 60 2.61 -0.17 -17.77
CA ASN A 60 3.35 0.99 -17.27
C ASN A 60 2.44 2.04 -16.64
N GLN A 61 1.25 2.25 -17.22
CA GLN A 61 0.24 3.15 -16.67
C GLN A 61 -0.27 2.66 -15.31
N THR A 62 -0.57 1.36 -15.19
CA THR A 62 -0.94 0.75 -13.91
C THR A 62 0.19 0.89 -12.91
N LYS A 63 1.45 0.64 -13.30
CA LYS A 63 2.62 0.81 -12.44
C LYS A 63 2.78 2.23 -11.94
N HIS A 64 2.56 3.22 -12.80
CA HIS A 64 2.54 4.62 -12.41
C HIS A 64 1.43 4.92 -11.40
N TYR A 65 0.20 4.44 -11.64
CA TYR A 65 -0.90 4.60 -10.69
C TYR A 65 -0.66 3.90 -9.36
N VAL A 66 -0.08 2.69 -9.35
CA VAL A 66 0.31 2.00 -8.11
C VAL A 66 1.23 2.89 -7.28
N LYS A 67 2.28 3.45 -7.89
CA LYS A 67 3.20 4.37 -7.20
C LYS A 67 2.50 5.60 -6.63
N MET A 68 1.54 6.16 -7.36
CA MET A 68 0.75 7.31 -6.90
C MET A 68 -0.15 6.98 -5.72
N VAL A 69 -0.77 5.80 -5.69
CA VAL A 69 -1.74 5.45 -4.64
C VAL A 69 -1.11 4.78 -3.42
N MET A 70 0.12 4.29 -3.56
CA MET A 70 0.81 3.52 -2.51
C MET A 70 0.94 4.26 -1.17
N PRO A 71 1.27 5.57 -1.11
CA PRO A 71 1.33 6.28 0.16
C PRO A 71 0.00 6.25 0.93
N TYR A 72 -1.13 6.31 0.22
CA TYR A 72 -2.46 6.24 0.83
C TYR A 72 -2.81 4.83 1.29
N ALA A 73 -2.43 3.81 0.51
CA ALA A 73 -2.63 2.42 0.90
C ALA A 73 -1.87 2.10 2.19
N ASN A 74 -0.60 2.48 2.25
CA ASN A 74 0.24 2.27 3.43
C ASN A 74 -0.30 3.02 4.67
N ALA A 75 -0.77 4.25 4.48
CA ALA A 75 -1.39 5.01 5.57
C ALA A 75 -2.68 4.34 6.09
N ALA A 76 -3.54 3.84 5.19
CA ALA A 76 -4.76 3.14 5.54
C ALA A 76 -4.49 1.82 6.28
N VAL A 77 -3.52 1.02 5.81
CA VAL A 77 -3.13 -0.25 6.46
C VAL A 77 -2.51 -0.01 7.82
N LYS A 78 -1.62 0.99 7.94
CA LYS A 78 -1.05 1.38 9.22
C LYS A 78 -2.14 1.80 10.20
N MET A 79 -3.04 2.68 9.79
CA MET A 79 -4.18 3.10 10.62
C MET A 79 -5.02 1.91 11.08
N PHE A 80 -5.35 1.00 10.16
CA PHE A 80 -6.16 -0.16 10.47
C PHE A 80 -5.50 -1.03 11.55
N SER A 81 -4.21 -1.31 11.40
CA SER A 81 -3.42 -2.07 12.38
C SER A 81 -3.31 -1.34 13.74
N GLU A 82 -3.12 -0.02 13.74
CA GLU A 82 -3.13 0.80 14.96
C GLU A 82 -4.47 0.71 15.68
N ILE A 83 -5.58 0.79 14.94
CA ILE A 83 -6.93 0.66 15.50
C ILE A 83 -7.17 -0.74 16.07
N GLU A 84 -6.81 -1.81 15.35
CA GLU A 84 -6.97 -3.18 15.85
C GLU A 84 -6.18 -3.39 17.15
N THR A 85 -4.94 -2.93 17.20
CA THR A 85 -4.06 -3.08 18.36
C THR A 85 -4.56 -2.27 19.56
N ALA A 86 -4.83 -0.97 19.35
CA ALA A 86 -5.22 -0.07 20.43
C ALA A 86 -6.62 -0.37 20.98
N THR A 87 -7.53 -0.92 20.17
CA THR A 87 -8.93 -1.09 20.57
C THR A 87 -9.28 -2.49 21.08
N SER A 88 -8.33 -3.42 21.12
CA SER A 88 -8.54 -4.82 21.53
C SER A 88 -9.18 -4.98 22.92
N GLY A 89 -8.83 -4.11 23.88
CA GLY A 89 -9.39 -4.09 25.24
C GLY A 89 -10.35 -2.92 25.52
N MET A 90 -10.67 -2.10 24.52
CA MET A 90 -11.50 -0.91 24.73
C MET A 90 -12.99 -1.23 24.74
N ASN A 91 -13.76 -0.53 25.57
CA ASN A 91 -15.21 -0.56 25.47
C ASN A 91 -15.69 0.07 24.14
N LYS A 92 -16.93 -0.21 23.75
CA LYS A 92 -17.52 0.23 22.47
C LYS A 92 -17.47 1.76 22.27
N ARG A 93 -17.62 2.55 23.34
CA ARG A 93 -17.61 4.01 23.28
C ARG A 93 -16.19 4.56 23.06
N ALA A 94 -15.22 4.04 23.81
CA ALA A 94 -13.81 4.40 23.69
C ALA A 94 -13.26 4.01 22.32
N LYS A 95 -13.57 2.78 21.84
CA LYS A 95 -13.22 2.32 20.50
C LYS A 95 -13.74 3.27 19.41
N ARG A 96 -15.02 3.65 19.46
CA ARG A 96 -15.61 4.61 18.50
C ARG A 96 -14.94 5.97 18.54
N LYS A 97 -14.60 6.47 19.73
CA LYS A 97 -13.89 7.75 19.87
C LYS A 97 -12.49 7.66 19.25
N TYR A 98 -11.75 6.59 19.52
CA TYR A 98 -10.42 6.37 18.98
C TYR A 98 -10.42 6.28 17.45
N ILE A 99 -11.35 5.48 16.89
CA ILE A 99 -11.52 5.37 15.44
C ILE A 99 -11.81 6.74 14.82
N ARG A 100 -12.71 7.53 15.42
CA ARG A 100 -13.04 8.87 14.92
C ARG A 100 -11.83 9.80 14.91
N THR A 101 -11.02 9.80 15.98
CA THR A 101 -9.78 10.59 16.03
C THR A 101 -8.82 10.21 14.90
N LYS A 102 -8.65 8.91 14.68
CA LYS A 102 -7.82 8.39 13.59
C LYS A 102 -8.38 8.77 12.21
N GLU A 103 -9.68 8.62 11.99
CA GLU A 103 -10.33 9.05 10.75
C GLU A 103 -10.12 10.54 10.47
N ASP A 104 -10.25 11.39 11.49
CA ASP A 104 -10.04 12.84 11.38
C ASP A 104 -8.58 13.16 11.05
N GLU A 105 -7.60 12.46 11.64
CA GLU A 105 -6.17 12.57 11.29
C GLU A 105 -5.90 12.26 9.80
N ILE A 106 -6.45 11.17 9.26
CA ILE A 106 -6.29 10.86 7.83
C ILE A 106 -7.01 11.87 6.96
N LYS A 107 -8.21 12.30 7.36
CA LYS A 107 -8.98 13.26 6.59
C LYS A 107 -8.19 14.57 6.42
N ILE A 108 -7.62 15.10 7.50
CA ILE A 108 -6.79 16.31 7.46
C ILE A 108 -5.58 16.14 6.53
N ASN A 109 -4.91 14.99 6.59
CA ASN A 109 -3.68 14.76 5.84
C ASN A 109 -3.91 14.41 4.36
N PHE A 110 -5.04 13.77 4.03
CA PHE A 110 -5.23 13.11 2.73
C PHE A 110 -6.53 13.47 2.00
N GLU A 111 -7.50 14.19 2.59
CA GLU A 111 -8.78 14.46 1.93
C GLU A 111 -8.62 15.13 0.56
N ASP A 112 -7.82 16.19 0.46
CA ASP A 112 -7.61 16.92 -0.79
C ASP A 112 -6.86 16.09 -1.84
N GLN A 113 -6.00 15.18 -1.39
CA GLN A 113 -5.25 14.27 -2.27
C GLN A 113 -6.16 13.15 -2.79
N LEU A 114 -6.99 12.58 -1.92
CA LEU A 114 -7.96 11.53 -2.26
C LEU A 114 -9.02 12.04 -3.23
N LYS A 115 -9.48 13.29 -3.08
CA LYS A 115 -10.42 13.94 -4.01
C LYS A 115 -9.86 14.10 -5.44
N LYS A 116 -8.53 14.16 -5.59
CA LYS A 116 -7.87 14.28 -6.89
C LYS A 116 -7.71 12.93 -7.60
N LEU A 117 -7.94 11.81 -6.90
CA LEU A 117 -7.84 10.50 -7.51
C LEU A 117 -8.99 10.28 -8.50
N ASN A 118 -8.65 9.79 -9.68
CA ASN A 118 -9.68 9.30 -10.61
C ASN A 118 -10.21 7.92 -10.15
N ILE A 119 -11.30 7.48 -10.78
CA ILE A 119 -11.98 6.22 -10.42
C ILE A 119 -11.04 5.01 -10.53
N THR A 120 -10.17 4.97 -11.54
CA THR A 120 -9.20 3.86 -11.74
C THR A 120 -8.17 3.82 -10.63
N GLN A 121 -7.63 4.98 -10.23
CA GLN A 121 -6.69 5.10 -9.11
C GLN A 121 -7.37 4.72 -7.78
N GLY A 122 -8.61 5.17 -7.54
CA GLY A 122 -9.39 4.78 -6.38
C GLY A 122 -9.67 3.27 -6.31
N ARG A 123 -10.01 2.65 -7.46
CA ARG A 123 -10.16 1.18 -7.56
C ARG A 123 -8.86 0.45 -7.21
N LEU A 124 -7.73 0.94 -7.72
CA LEU A 124 -6.42 0.36 -7.46
C LEU A 124 -6.03 0.47 -5.98
N LEU A 125 -6.30 1.62 -5.36
CA LEU A 125 -6.11 1.85 -3.93
C LEU A 125 -6.87 0.81 -3.10
N ILE A 126 -8.16 0.60 -3.39
CA ILE A 126 -8.99 -0.39 -2.70
C ILE A 126 -8.43 -1.81 -2.86
N LYS A 127 -8.02 -2.19 -4.09
CA LYS A 127 -7.42 -3.51 -4.34
C LYS A 127 -6.13 -3.72 -3.54
N ILE A 128 -5.27 -2.72 -3.46
CA ILE A 128 -4.01 -2.80 -2.69
C ILE A 128 -4.30 -2.93 -1.20
N ILE A 129 -5.25 -2.16 -0.66
CA ILE A 129 -5.67 -2.28 0.75
C ILE A 129 -6.22 -3.70 1.01
N ASN A 130 -7.08 -4.21 0.13
CA ASN A 130 -7.63 -5.56 0.27
C ASN A 130 -6.52 -6.63 0.22
N ARG A 131 -5.51 -6.46 -0.65
CA ARG A 131 -4.33 -7.35 -0.73
C ARG A 131 -3.55 -7.37 0.58
N GLN A 132 -3.23 -6.19 1.12
CA GLN A 132 -2.37 -6.06 2.29
C GLN A 132 -3.08 -6.53 3.58
N LEU A 133 -4.37 -6.21 3.75
CA LEU A 133 -5.14 -6.58 4.93
C LEU A 133 -5.81 -7.96 4.84
N ARG A 134 -5.82 -8.57 3.66
CA ARG A 134 -6.56 -9.83 3.38
C ARG A 134 -8.04 -9.77 3.80
N LYS A 135 -8.61 -8.56 3.76
CA LYS A 135 -10.01 -8.25 4.09
C LYS A 135 -10.59 -7.44 2.94
N ASN A 136 -11.87 -7.63 2.62
CA ASN A 136 -12.53 -6.76 1.64
C ASN A 136 -12.87 -5.40 2.25
N ALA A 137 -12.84 -4.34 1.44
CA ALA A 137 -13.08 -2.97 1.90
C ALA A 137 -14.45 -2.78 2.54
N TYR A 138 -15.47 -3.53 2.11
CA TYR A 138 -16.78 -3.52 2.75
C TYR A 138 -16.71 -3.94 4.23
N SER A 139 -16.01 -5.05 4.52
CA SER A 139 -15.80 -5.55 5.88
C SER A 139 -15.02 -4.56 6.74
N ILE A 140 -13.97 -3.94 6.18
CA ILE A 140 -13.17 -2.92 6.86
C ILE A 140 -14.05 -1.73 7.27
N VAL A 141 -14.82 -1.18 6.34
CA VAL A 141 -15.72 -0.05 6.62
C VAL A 141 -16.78 -0.42 7.66
N ARG A 142 -17.35 -1.63 7.57
CA ARG A 142 -18.34 -2.12 8.52
C ARG A 142 -17.77 -2.26 9.93
N GLU A 143 -16.53 -2.75 10.07
CA GLU A 143 -15.83 -2.93 11.34
C GLU A 143 -15.44 -1.60 12.00
N LEU A 144 -14.94 -0.65 11.20
CA LEU A 144 -14.50 0.65 11.70
C LEU A 144 -15.68 1.57 12.04
N LYS A 145 -16.70 1.60 11.18
CA LYS A 145 -17.85 2.49 11.36
C LYS A 145 -19.06 1.72 11.88
N ASN A 146 -19.90 1.29 10.94
CA ASN A 146 -21.15 0.60 11.19
C ASN A 146 -21.67 -0.01 9.88
N PRO A 147 -22.61 -0.97 9.94
CA PRO A 147 -23.15 -1.63 8.76
C PRO A 147 -23.84 -0.68 7.75
N ILE A 148 -24.46 0.40 8.25
CA ILE A 148 -25.17 1.38 7.40
C ILE A 148 -24.17 2.16 6.53
N SER A 149 -23.05 2.60 7.12
CA SER A 149 -21.96 3.24 6.38
C SER A 149 -21.39 2.29 5.32
N GLY A 150 -21.22 1.00 5.65
CA GLY A 150 -20.81 -0.02 4.67
C GLY A 150 -21.74 -0.09 3.46
N ALA A 151 -23.05 -0.11 3.68
CA ALA A 151 -24.05 -0.11 2.61
C ALA A 151 -23.99 1.17 1.76
N TYR A 152 -23.83 2.34 2.38
CA TYR A 152 -23.68 3.62 1.67
C TYR A 152 -22.46 3.63 0.74
N TYR A 153 -21.28 3.26 1.25
CA TYR A 153 -20.06 3.24 0.46
C TYR A 153 -20.09 2.15 -0.62
N GLN A 154 -20.69 1.00 -0.36
CA GLN A 154 -20.91 -0.04 -1.38
C GLN A 154 -21.77 0.47 -2.53
N SER A 155 -22.86 1.17 -2.25
CA SER A 155 -23.72 1.76 -3.27
C SER A 155 -22.97 2.78 -4.12
N TRP A 156 -22.23 3.71 -3.48
CA TRP A 156 -21.39 4.68 -4.19
C TRP A 156 -20.33 4.00 -5.05
N ALA A 157 -19.67 2.96 -4.51
CA ALA A 157 -18.65 2.21 -5.24
C ALA A 157 -19.25 1.53 -6.48
N ARG A 158 -20.40 0.88 -6.36
CA ARG A 158 -21.08 0.21 -7.49
C ARG A 158 -21.45 1.18 -8.60
N LEU A 159 -21.91 2.39 -8.26
CA LEU A 159 -22.18 3.45 -9.25
C LEU A 159 -20.92 3.86 -10.03
N ASN A 160 -19.74 3.71 -9.43
CA ASN A 160 -18.45 3.97 -10.06
C ASN A 160 -17.78 2.69 -10.62
N GLY A 161 -18.51 1.57 -10.71
CA GLY A 161 -18.00 0.30 -11.21
C GLY A 161 -16.92 -0.32 -10.31
N ILE A 162 -17.02 -0.13 -8.99
CA ILE A 162 -16.15 -0.73 -7.97
C ILE A 162 -17.01 -1.60 -7.05
N ASP A 163 -16.56 -2.81 -6.74
CA ASP A 163 -17.20 -3.66 -5.74
C ASP A 163 -16.34 -3.75 -4.48
N LEU A 164 -16.78 -3.13 -3.38
CA LEU A 164 -16.04 -3.17 -2.10
C LEU A 164 -16.11 -4.54 -1.41
N SER A 165 -17.03 -5.39 -1.82
CA SER A 165 -17.20 -6.74 -1.30
C SER A 165 -16.32 -7.75 -2.03
N GLU A 166 -15.65 -7.33 -3.11
CA GLU A 166 -14.72 -8.18 -3.85
C GLU A 166 -13.45 -8.47 -3.02
N ASN A 167 -13.15 -9.76 -2.86
CA ASN A 167 -11.91 -10.20 -2.24
C ASN A 167 -10.76 -10.10 -3.26
N TYR A 168 -9.58 -9.73 -2.77
CA TYR A 168 -8.38 -9.69 -3.62
C TYR A 168 -8.00 -11.10 -4.10
N ASN A 169 -7.72 -11.25 -5.38
CA ASN A 169 -7.26 -12.50 -5.99
C ASN A 169 -6.04 -12.25 -6.87
N ALA A 170 -4.89 -12.80 -6.48
CA ALA A 170 -3.61 -12.60 -7.18
C ALA A 170 -3.57 -13.25 -8.58
N GLU A 171 -4.33 -14.33 -8.81
CA GLU A 171 -4.43 -15.00 -10.11
C GLU A 171 -5.25 -14.18 -11.11
N LYS A 172 -6.27 -13.45 -10.63
CA LYS A 172 -7.04 -12.51 -11.46
C LYS A 172 -6.28 -11.22 -11.69
N GLU A 173 -5.53 -10.76 -10.68
CA GLU A 173 -4.83 -9.48 -10.67
C GLU A 173 -3.33 -9.64 -10.97
N ARG A 174 -2.96 -10.49 -11.94
CA ARG A 174 -1.55 -10.86 -12.23
C ARG A 174 -0.63 -9.66 -12.48
N ASP A 175 -1.11 -8.71 -13.28
CA ASP A 175 -0.33 -7.51 -13.61
C ASP A 175 -0.08 -6.65 -12.38
N LEU A 176 -1.10 -6.47 -11.54
CA LEU A 176 -0.97 -5.75 -10.27
C LEU A 176 -0.02 -6.48 -9.32
N GLU A 177 -0.15 -7.80 -9.17
CA GLU A 177 0.72 -8.60 -8.30
C GLU A 177 2.20 -8.50 -8.72
N MET A 178 2.47 -8.59 -10.02
CA MET A 178 3.82 -8.44 -10.55
C MET A 178 4.36 -7.01 -10.36
N ILE A 179 3.50 -5.98 -10.51
CA ILE A 179 3.88 -4.59 -10.21
C ILE A 179 4.24 -4.46 -8.73
N MET A 180 3.40 -4.95 -7.81
CA MET A 180 3.62 -4.90 -6.37
C MET A 180 4.96 -5.53 -5.99
N ARG A 181 5.22 -6.75 -6.49
CA ARG A 181 6.49 -7.46 -6.28
C ARG A 181 7.69 -6.68 -6.83
N SER A 182 7.56 -6.09 -8.03
CA SER A 182 8.62 -5.27 -8.63
C SER A 182 8.93 -3.99 -7.84
N LEU A 183 8.01 -3.56 -6.97
CA LEU A 183 8.17 -2.39 -6.11
C LEU A 183 8.57 -2.78 -4.67
N GLY A 184 8.74 -4.08 -4.37
CA GLY A 184 9.13 -4.59 -3.06
C GLY A 184 7.97 -4.86 -2.09
N TYR A 185 6.76 -5.14 -2.60
CA TYR A 185 5.55 -5.43 -1.81
C TYR A 185 4.97 -6.84 -2.03
#